data_AF-A0A7Y3P5L5-F1
#
_entry.id   AF-A0A7Y3P5L5-F1
#
_cell.length_a   1.000
_cell.length_b   1.000
_cell.length_c   1.000
_cell.angle_alpha   90.00
_cell.angle_beta   90.00
_cell.angle_gamma   90.00
#
_symmetry.space_group_name_H-M   'P 1'
#
loop_
_entity.id
_entity.type
_entity.pdbx_description
1 polymer ?
#
loop_
_entity_poly.entity_id
_entity_poly.type
_entity_poly.pdbx_seq_one_letter_code
_entity_poly.pdbx_strand_id
1 'polypeptide(L)'
;MRTRRFPRVVGGALCLCVLAVSPAGAAGPLRSLPPSRAFSGTCSVPSPSPTRQAVCDSLALAAINSARAAEGVGPMGLPAQFDREGVAAQALTLVNEERVDRGLAPVKGVSSALDRWARAGAQSGLAPSFPSPLPGSRGGAVWSSVWSPLLADYLFVYDDGLGGVNLDCQSGRTSACWGHRRILLARYGGPLVMGVAAVGRGGGVSGFTAELIGGDRLDHADVVTWSSLRRTLRPGVSTSSLATTSTRRTAQVLVAASGEQMSIQLSTTSANWMVTPALCVLRAGHSCVVTVESRSASPSSALLLATGPGGASTVSLRQT
;
A
#
# COMPACT_ATOMS: atom_id res chain seq x y z
N MET A 1 37.69 42.79 -46.20
CA MET A 1 36.69 41.73 -45.89
C MET A 1 36.72 41.44 -44.40
N ARG A 2 35.64 41.75 -43.67
CA ARG A 2 35.50 41.52 -42.22
C ARG A 2 35.02 40.08 -41.97
N THR A 3 35.80 39.26 -41.28
CA THR A 3 35.35 37.95 -40.78
C THR A 3 34.97 38.05 -39.30
N ARG A 4 33.67 38.01 -39.00
CA ARG A 4 33.13 37.94 -37.64
C ARG A 4 33.33 36.53 -37.07
N ARG A 5 33.92 36.41 -35.88
CA ARG A 5 33.93 35.18 -35.07
C ARG A 5 32.73 35.20 -34.12
N PHE A 6 31.90 34.17 -34.16
CA PHE A 6 30.87 33.90 -33.15
C PHE A 6 31.42 32.93 -32.10
N PRO A 7 31.12 33.11 -30.80
CA PRO A 7 31.47 32.13 -29.78
C PRO A 7 30.49 30.95 -29.82
N ARG A 8 31.03 29.73 -29.78
CA ARG A 8 30.27 28.50 -29.57
C ARG A 8 29.85 28.40 -28.10
N VAL A 9 28.55 28.46 -27.85
CA VAL A 9 27.95 28.06 -26.57
C VAL A 9 27.88 26.53 -26.56
N VAL A 10 28.61 25.89 -25.65
CA VAL A 10 28.49 24.46 -25.38
C VAL A 10 27.29 24.27 -24.45
N GLY A 11 26.14 23.93 -25.02
CA GLY A 11 24.96 23.52 -24.25
C GLY A 11 25.12 22.07 -23.80
N GLY A 12 25.43 21.86 -22.52
CA GLY A 12 25.37 20.54 -21.89
C GLY A 12 23.91 20.10 -21.76
N ALA A 13 23.48 19.16 -22.59
CA ALA A 13 22.18 18.52 -22.45
C ALA A 13 22.23 17.57 -21.23
N LEU A 14 21.54 17.96 -20.14
CA LEU A 14 21.24 17.04 -19.04
C LEU A 14 20.27 15.99 -19.59
N CYS A 15 20.79 14.80 -19.88
CA CYS A 15 19.98 13.65 -20.27
C CYS A 15 19.24 13.14 -19.02
N LEU A 16 17.98 13.56 -18.87
CA LEU A 16 17.06 13.03 -17.86
C LEU A 16 16.84 11.54 -18.18
N CYS A 17 17.57 10.66 -17.48
CA CYS A 17 17.29 9.22 -17.51
C CYS A 17 15.96 8.99 -16.78
N VAL A 18 14.85 8.98 -17.52
CA VAL A 18 13.59 8.43 -17.04
C VAL A 18 13.82 6.92 -16.92
N LEU A 19 14.13 6.46 -15.71
CA LEU A 19 14.12 5.04 -15.40
C LEU A 19 12.69 4.54 -15.62
N ALA A 20 12.48 3.83 -16.72
CA ALA A 20 11.25 3.07 -16.93
C ALA A 20 11.22 1.96 -15.88
N VAL A 21 10.47 2.19 -14.80
CA VAL A 21 10.16 1.18 -13.80
C VAL A 21 9.39 0.08 -14.53
N SER A 22 10.04 -1.07 -14.73
CA SER A 22 9.34 -2.29 -15.13
C SER A 22 8.26 -2.57 -14.07
N PRO A 23 7.05 -3.03 -14.43
CA PRO A 23 6.06 -3.36 -13.41
C PRO A 23 6.68 -4.41 -12.50
N ALA A 24 6.91 -4.06 -11.22
CA ALA A 24 7.39 -4.96 -10.18
C ALA A 24 6.30 -6.03 -9.98
N GLY A 25 6.29 -6.99 -10.89
CA GLY A 25 5.11 -7.73 -11.26
C GLY A 25 5.16 -9.14 -10.73
N ALA A 26 4.23 -9.48 -9.84
CA ALA A 26 3.85 -10.80 -9.33
C ALA A 26 4.95 -11.74 -8.76
N ALA A 27 6.16 -11.76 -9.33
CA ALA A 27 7.34 -12.34 -8.71
C ALA A 27 7.58 -11.66 -7.37
N GLY A 28 7.81 -12.48 -6.34
CA GLY A 28 8.21 -11.95 -5.04
C GLY A 28 9.67 -11.55 -5.01
N PRO A 29 10.08 -10.77 -4.00
CA PRO A 29 11.50 -10.55 -3.73
C PRO A 29 12.24 -11.88 -3.53
N LEU A 30 13.56 -11.87 -3.70
CA LEU A 30 14.40 -13.07 -3.55
C LEU A 30 14.30 -13.70 -2.14
N ARG A 31 13.87 -12.92 -1.15
CA ARG A 31 13.70 -13.34 0.24
C ARG A 31 12.45 -12.71 0.82
N SER A 32 11.79 -13.45 1.71
CA SER A 32 10.73 -12.90 2.55
C SER A 32 11.25 -11.79 3.47
N LEU A 33 10.38 -10.85 3.77
CA LEU A 33 10.61 -9.76 4.72
C LEU A 33 9.72 -10.00 5.95
N PRO A 34 10.16 -10.78 6.94
CA PRO A 34 9.33 -11.10 8.09
C PRO A 34 8.94 -9.85 8.87
N PRO A 35 7.69 -9.76 9.38
CA PRO A 35 7.27 -8.63 10.19
C PRO A 35 8.08 -8.59 11.50
N SER A 36 8.30 -7.38 12.02
CA SER A 36 8.91 -7.24 13.35
C SER A 36 8.04 -7.89 14.43
N ARG A 37 8.65 -8.32 15.54
CA ARG A 37 7.91 -8.88 16.68
C ARG A 37 6.85 -7.92 17.24
N ALA A 38 7.13 -6.62 17.23
CA ALA A 38 6.18 -5.60 17.68
C ALA A 38 4.99 -5.52 16.73
N PHE A 39 5.23 -5.56 15.42
CA PHE A 39 4.18 -5.56 14.40
C PHE A 39 3.31 -6.81 14.52
N SER A 40 3.89 -8.01 14.41
CA SER A 40 3.13 -9.25 14.49
C SER A 40 2.42 -9.41 15.84
N GLY A 41 3.09 -9.14 16.96
CA GLY A 41 2.50 -9.24 18.30
C GLY A 41 1.35 -8.26 18.55
N THR A 42 1.37 -7.08 17.92
CA THR A 42 0.28 -6.09 18.07
C THR A 42 -0.90 -6.40 17.16
N CYS A 43 -0.65 -6.94 15.96
CA CYS A 43 -1.64 -7.07 14.89
C CYS A 43 -2.25 -8.47 14.70
N SER A 44 -1.72 -9.51 15.36
CA SER A 44 -2.17 -10.89 15.12
C SER A 44 -3.57 -11.19 15.65
N VAL A 45 -4.01 -10.45 16.67
CA VAL A 45 -5.31 -10.67 17.34
C VAL A 45 -6.18 -9.42 17.24
N PRO A 46 -7.52 -9.57 17.13
CA PRO A 46 -8.42 -8.44 17.20
C PRO A 46 -8.25 -7.73 18.55
N SER A 47 -8.14 -6.40 18.53
CA SER A 47 -8.15 -5.61 19.75
C SER A 47 -9.43 -4.76 19.84
N PRO A 48 -10.17 -4.83 20.95
CA PRO A 48 -11.27 -3.89 21.18
C PRO A 48 -10.76 -2.49 21.57
N SER A 49 -9.45 -2.31 21.77
CA SER A 49 -8.86 -1.02 22.14
C SER A 49 -8.54 -0.20 20.88
N PRO A 50 -9.19 0.96 20.66
CA PRO A 50 -8.86 1.83 19.53
C PRO A 50 -7.39 2.25 19.52
N THR A 51 -6.81 2.47 20.70
CA THR A 51 -5.38 2.82 20.83
C THR A 51 -4.47 1.70 20.34
N ARG A 52 -4.77 0.44 20.70
CA ARG A 52 -3.95 -0.69 20.24
C ARG A 52 -4.12 -0.94 18.74
N GLN A 53 -5.32 -0.75 18.21
CA GLN A 53 -5.58 -0.82 16.77
C GLN A 53 -4.78 0.25 16.02
N ALA A 54 -4.78 1.50 16.50
CA ALA A 54 -3.99 2.58 15.89
C ALA A 54 -2.47 2.28 15.90
N VAL A 55 -1.96 1.63 16.97
CA VAL A 55 -0.56 1.17 17.01
C VAL A 55 -0.31 0.05 15.98
N CYS A 56 -1.23 -0.91 15.84
CA CYS A 56 -1.15 -1.94 14.81
C CYS A 56 -1.07 -1.31 13.41
N ASP A 57 -1.99 -0.40 13.10
CA ASP A 57 -2.09 0.20 11.76
C ASP A 57 -0.83 1.01 11.43
N SER A 58 -0.31 1.75 12.40
CA SER A 58 0.94 2.52 12.25
C SER A 58 2.15 1.60 12.00
N LEU A 59 2.30 0.52 12.77
CA LEU A 59 3.38 -0.45 12.57
C LEU A 59 3.27 -1.17 11.23
N ALA A 60 2.05 -1.55 10.84
CA ALA A 60 1.80 -2.24 9.58
C ALA A 60 2.08 -1.34 8.38
N LEU A 61 1.55 -0.12 8.39
CA LEU A 61 1.74 0.83 7.30
C LEU A 61 3.22 1.21 7.13
N ALA A 62 3.96 1.36 8.23
CA ALA A 62 5.41 1.59 8.18
C ALA A 62 6.15 0.39 7.56
N ALA A 63 5.78 -0.84 7.92
CA ALA A 63 6.39 -2.05 7.36
C ALA A 63 6.07 -2.21 5.87
N ILE A 64 4.80 -2.05 5.48
CA ILE A 64 4.34 -2.06 4.08
C ILE A 64 5.09 -0.99 3.27
N ASN A 65 5.17 0.25 3.77
CA ASN A 65 5.85 1.32 3.04
C ASN A 65 7.35 1.06 2.86
N SER A 66 8.01 0.46 3.86
CA SER A 66 9.40 0.02 3.74
C SER A 66 9.56 -1.06 2.67
N ALA A 67 8.67 -2.06 2.64
CA ALA A 67 8.71 -3.14 1.65
C ALA A 67 8.37 -2.65 0.24
N ARG A 68 7.36 -1.77 0.09
CA ARG A 68 7.02 -1.07 -1.15
C ARG A 68 8.21 -0.27 -1.68
N ALA A 69 8.92 0.46 -0.82
CA ALA A 69 10.10 1.21 -1.21
C ALA A 69 11.23 0.32 -1.76
N ALA A 70 11.44 -0.87 -1.18
CA ALA A 70 12.40 -1.86 -1.69
C ALA A 70 12.03 -2.40 -3.09
N GLU A 71 10.76 -2.33 -3.47
CA GLU A 71 10.23 -2.69 -4.79
C GLU A 71 10.08 -1.49 -5.74
N GLY A 72 10.45 -0.28 -5.31
CA GLY A 72 10.30 0.95 -6.10
C GLY A 72 8.85 1.46 -6.19
N VAL A 73 7.97 1.01 -5.30
CA VAL A 73 6.58 1.45 -5.21
C VAL A 73 6.47 2.55 -4.15
N GLY A 74 5.74 3.63 -4.45
CA GLY A 74 5.56 4.75 -3.50
C GLY A 74 4.89 4.30 -2.19
N PRO A 75 4.92 5.10 -1.10
CA PRO A 75 4.19 4.79 0.13
C PRO A 75 2.67 4.66 -0.11
N MET A 76 2.04 3.74 0.62
CA MET A 76 0.59 3.53 0.65
C MET A 76 -0.10 4.64 1.44
N GLY A 77 -1.18 5.16 0.88
CA GLY A 77 -2.12 6.09 1.49
C GLY A 77 -3.37 5.35 1.94
N LEU A 78 -3.85 5.67 3.14
CA LEU A 78 -5.08 5.09 3.69
C LEU A 78 -6.11 6.20 3.98
N PRO A 79 -7.42 5.87 3.95
CA PRO A 79 -8.47 6.75 4.44
C PRO A 79 -8.23 7.24 5.87
N ALA A 80 -8.82 8.37 6.24
CA ALA A 80 -8.64 8.98 7.57
C ALA A 80 -9.10 8.09 8.74
N GLN A 81 -10.10 7.24 8.50
CA GLN A 81 -10.71 6.38 9.50
C GLN A 81 -10.67 4.91 9.05
N PHE A 82 -9.56 4.51 8.42
CA PHE A 82 -9.38 3.15 7.89
C PHE A 82 -9.67 2.09 8.95
N ASP A 83 -9.27 2.32 10.20
CA ASP A 83 -9.51 1.45 11.37
C ASP A 83 -10.99 1.24 11.70
N ARG A 84 -11.86 2.17 11.28
CA ARG A 84 -13.32 2.11 11.49
C ARG A 84 -14.07 1.51 10.30
N GLU A 85 -13.39 1.27 9.19
CA GLU A 85 -13.98 0.61 8.04
C GLU A 85 -14.24 -0.87 8.32
N GLY A 86 -15.26 -1.42 7.69
CA GLY A 86 -15.48 -2.87 7.72
C GLY A 86 -14.36 -3.62 7.00
N VAL A 87 -14.13 -4.88 7.38
CA VAL A 87 -13.09 -5.76 6.79
C VAL A 87 -13.12 -5.75 5.25
N ALA A 88 -14.31 -5.72 4.65
CA ALA A 88 -14.47 -5.65 3.20
C ALA A 88 -13.86 -4.40 2.57
N ALA A 89 -14.09 -3.23 3.19
CA ALA A 89 -13.55 -1.96 2.71
C ALA A 89 -12.04 -1.86 2.97
N GLN A 90 -11.58 -2.33 4.13
CA GLN A 90 -10.15 -2.40 4.44
C GLN A 90 -9.40 -3.28 3.43
N ALA A 91 -9.86 -4.52 3.22
CA ALA A 91 -9.21 -5.46 2.31
C ALA A 91 -9.26 -5.00 0.85
N LEU A 92 -10.41 -4.46 0.39
CA LEU A 92 -10.52 -3.93 -0.96
C LEU A 92 -9.56 -2.75 -1.18
N THR A 93 -9.41 -1.87 -0.18
CA THR A 93 -8.44 -0.77 -0.22
C THR A 93 -7.03 -1.33 -0.36
N LEU A 94 -6.59 -2.21 0.54
CA LEU A 94 -5.21 -2.73 0.54
C LEU A 94 -4.87 -3.48 -0.76
N VAL A 95 -5.75 -4.39 -1.20
CA VAL A 95 -5.53 -5.14 -2.43
C VAL A 95 -5.47 -4.22 -3.64
N ASN A 96 -6.33 -3.19 -3.71
CA ASN A 96 -6.30 -2.26 -4.84
C ASN A 96 -5.14 -1.30 -4.80
N GLU A 97 -4.71 -0.84 -3.63
CA GLU A 97 -3.48 -0.06 -3.47
C GLU A 97 -2.28 -0.85 -3.99
N GLU A 98 -2.12 -2.10 -3.56
CA GLU A 98 -1.03 -2.96 -4.03
C GLU A 98 -1.06 -3.21 -5.55
N ARG A 99 -2.27 -3.38 -6.11
CA ARG A 99 -2.48 -3.63 -7.55
C ARG A 99 -2.28 -2.38 -8.40
N VAL A 100 -3.02 -1.31 -8.10
CA VAL A 100 -3.06 -0.10 -8.93
C VAL A 100 -1.71 0.60 -8.92
N ASP A 101 -1.03 0.64 -7.78
CA ASP A 101 0.28 1.28 -7.69
C ASP A 101 1.39 0.49 -8.42
N ARG A 102 1.09 -0.74 -8.83
CA ARG A 102 1.92 -1.59 -9.72
C ARG A 102 1.39 -1.64 -11.16
N GLY A 103 0.44 -0.79 -11.51
CA GLY A 103 -0.14 -0.71 -12.86
C GLY A 103 -1.06 -1.88 -13.21
N LEU A 104 -1.58 -2.60 -12.22
CA LEU A 104 -2.58 -3.65 -12.42
C LEU A 104 -4.00 -3.09 -12.34
N ALA A 105 -4.93 -3.73 -13.04
CA ALA A 105 -6.34 -3.38 -12.94
C ALA A 105 -6.87 -3.62 -11.51
N PRO A 106 -7.62 -2.68 -10.92
CA PRO A 106 -8.19 -2.86 -9.59
C PRO A 106 -9.28 -3.93 -9.62
N VAL A 107 -9.51 -4.53 -8.46
CA VAL A 107 -10.78 -5.20 -8.14
C VAL A 107 -11.88 -4.14 -8.15
N LYS A 108 -12.97 -4.39 -8.88
CA LYS A 108 -14.10 -3.47 -9.01
C LYS A 108 -14.81 -3.25 -7.67
N GLY A 109 -14.92 -4.29 -6.87
CA GLY A 109 -15.47 -4.25 -5.52
C GLY A 109 -15.70 -5.64 -4.93
N VAL A 110 -16.29 -5.65 -3.74
CA VAL A 110 -16.59 -6.86 -2.96
C VAL A 110 -18.01 -7.33 -3.25
N SER A 111 -18.18 -8.64 -3.48
CA SER A 111 -19.47 -9.28 -3.71
C SER A 111 -19.94 -10.06 -2.49
N SER A 112 -21.19 -9.87 -2.11
CA SER A 112 -21.85 -10.62 -1.04
C SER A 112 -21.97 -12.11 -1.35
N ALA A 113 -21.96 -12.49 -2.63
CA ALA A 113 -21.98 -13.87 -3.07
C ALA A 113 -20.66 -14.58 -2.78
N LEU A 114 -19.55 -13.93 -3.11
CA LEU A 114 -18.19 -14.39 -2.86
C LEU A 114 -17.85 -14.32 -1.36
N ASP A 115 -18.34 -13.31 -0.63
CA ASP A 115 -18.17 -13.23 0.83
C ASP A 115 -18.67 -14.47 1.59
N ARG A 116 -19.66 -15.21 1.04
CA ARG A 116 -20.12 -16.46 1.64
C ARG A 116 -19.05 -17.55 1.56
N TRP A 117 -18.39 -17.70 0.42
CA TRP A 117 -17.29 -18.64 0.23
C TRP A 117 -16.05 -18.21 1.02
N ALA A 118 -15.76 -16.91 1.03
CA ALA A 118 -14.72 -16.33 1.85
C ALA A 118 -14.91 -16.67 3.34
N ARG A 119 -16.13 -16.46 3.86
CA ARG A 119 -16.48 -16.76 5.25
C ARG A 119 -16.36 -18.25 5.58
N ALA A 120 -16.80 -19.12 4.69
CA ALA A 120 -16.65 -20.57 4.88
C ALA A 120 -15.16 -20.95 4.99
N GLY A 121 -14.31 -20.47 4.08
CA GLY A 121 -12.86 -20.68 4.16
C GLY A 121 -12.25 -20.15 5.46
N ALA A 122 -12.64 -18.94 5.86
CA ALA A 122 -12.14 -18.31 7.08
C ALA A 122 -12.48 -19.14 8.33
N GLN A 123 -13.70 -19.69 8.41
CA GLN A 123 -14.15 -20.56 9.51
C GLN A 123 -13.39 -21.88 9.53
N SER A 124 -13.19 -22.49 8.36
CA SER A 124 -12.47 -23.75 8.20
C SER A 124 -10.96 -23.62 8.39
N GLY A 125 -10.40 -22.40 8.36
CA GLY A 125 -8.96 -22.20 8.42
C GLY A 125 -8.26 -22.55 7.11
N LEU A 126 -8.94 -22.34 5.98
CA LEU A 126 -8.49 -22.72 4.64
C LEU A 126 -8.77 -21.58 3.65
N ALA A 127 -8.06 -21.61 2.51
CA ALA A 127 -8.42 -20.76 1.38
C ALA A 127 -9.87 -21.04 0.93
N PRO A 128 -10.63 -20.01 0.51
CA PRO A 128 -11.98 -20.20 -0.02
C PRO A 128 -12.03 -21.21 -1.17
N SER A 129 -13.10 -22.00 -1.20
CA SER A 129 -13.43 -22.82 -2.37
C SER A 129 -14.22 -21.98 -3.38
N PHE A 130 -14.17 -22.38 -4.65
CA PHE A 130 -14.89 -21.70 -5.71
C PHE A 130 -16.19 -22.41 -6.06
N PRO A 131 -17.23 -21.67 -6.48
CA PRO A 131 -18.37 -22.26 -7.17
C PRO A 131 -17.92 -23.02 -8.44
N SER A 132 -18.64 -24.10 -8.76
CA SER A 132 -18.45 -24.88 -9.99
C SER A 132 -19.76 -24.90 -10.78
N PRO A 133 -19.81 -24.35 -12.02
CA PRO A 133 -18.70 -23.71 -12.73
C PRO A 133 -18.25 -22.38 -12.08
N LEU A 134 -16.99 -22.00 -12.34
CA LEU A 134 -16.47 -20.70 -11.91
C LEU A 134 -17.22 -19.57 -12.66
N PRO A 135 -17.69 -18.51 -11.97
CA PRO A 135 -18.44 -17.41 -12.59
C PRO A 135 -17.60 -16.52 -13.51
N GLY A 136 -16.27 -16.71 -13.49
CA GLY A 136 -15.33 -16.03 -14.35
C GLY A 136 -14.33 -16.98 -15.03
N SER A 137 -13.33 -16.37 -15.66
CA SER A 137 -12.29 -17.06 -16.42
C SER A 137 -11.13 -17.61 -15.59
N ARG A 138 -10.90 -17.03 -14.40
CA ARG A 138 -9.78 -17.38 -13.52
C ARG A 138 -10.07 -16.93 -12.08
N GLY A 139 -9.83 -17.83 -11.12
CA GLY A 139 -9.94 -17.56 -9.70
C GLY A 139 -8.59 -17.70 -8.98
N GLY A 140 -8.46 -17.06 -7.83
CA GLY A 140 -7.38 -17.31 -6.86
C GLY A 140 -7.82 -16.93 -5.46
N ALA A 141 -7.40 -17.70 -4.46
CA ALA A 141 -7.88 -17.62 -3.09
C ALA A 141 -6.70 -17.66 -2.12
N VAL A 142 -6.76 -16.83 -1.07
CA VAL A 142 -5.72 -16.71 -0.04
C VAL A 142 -6.33 -16.88 1.35
N TRP A 143 -5.54 -17.42 2.28
CA TRP A 143 -5.92 -17.53 3.70
C TRP A 143 -4.72 -17.29 4.61
N SER A 144 -4.96 -16.64 5.75
CA SER A 144 -3.99 -16.52 6.83
C SER A 144 -4.68 -16.66 8.19
N SER A 145 -3.90 -17.07 9.20
CA SER A 145 -4.38 -17.25 10.57
C SER A 145 -4.45 -15.96 11.39
N VAL A 146 -4.52 -14.80 10.73
CA VAL A 146 -4.52 -13.48 11.38
C VAL A 146 -5.87 -12.80 11.23
N TRP A 147 -6.11 -11.79 12.06
CA TRP A 147 -7.33 -10.98 12.00
C TRP A 147 -7.17 -9.72 11.14
N SER A 148 -6.04 -9.01 11.31
CA SER A 148 -5.82 -7.70 10.71
C SER A 148 -5.66 -7.82 9.19
N PRO A 149 -6.47 -7.10 8.38
CA PRO A 149 -6.28 -7.05 6.93
C PRO A 149 -4.92 -6.49 6.53
N LEU A 150 -4.38 -5.52 7.28
CA LEU A 150 -3.05 -4.95 7.08
C LEU A 150 -1.93 -5.98 7.32
N LEU A 151 -2.04 -6.79 8.38
CA LEU A 151 -1.09 -7.87 8.61
C LEU A 151 -1.24 -8.96 7.54
N ALA A 152 -2.47 -9.35 7.19
CA ALA A 152 -2.71 -10.35 6.16
C ALA A 152 -2.11 -9.93 4.81
N ASP A 153 -2.36 -8.68 4.39
CA ASP A 153 -1.76 -8.08 3.19
C ASP A 153 -0.22 -8.17 3.24
N TYR A 154 0.39 -7.73 4.35
CA TYR A 154 1.84 -7.81 4.49
C TYR A 154 2.38 -9.23 4.39
N LEU A 155 1.72 -10.19 5.06
CA LEU A 155 2.12 -11.60 5.03
C LEU A 155 2.01 -12.18 3.61
N PHE A 156 0.92 -11.88 2.91
CA PHE A 156 0.70 -12.39 1.55
C PHE A 156 1.63 -11.75 0.52
N VAL A 157 1.94 -10.47 0.66
CA VAL A 157 2.66 -9.71 -0.36
C VAL A 157 4.17 -9.71 -0.10
N TYR A 158 4.62 -9.67 1.16
CA TYR A 158 6.03 -9.46 1.49
C TYR A 158 6.68 -10.59 2.31
N ASP A 159 5.92 -11.47 2.93
CA ASP A 159 6.43 -12.58 3.78
C ASP A 159 5.99 -13.98 3.32
N ASP A 160 5.67 -14.11 2.03
CA ASP A 160 5.09 -15.31 1.42
C ASP A 160 6.12 -16.23 0.72
N GLY A 161 7.39 -15.83 0.73
CA GLY A 161 8.51 -16.56 0.15
C GLY A 161 9.27 -17.47 1.13
N LEU A 162 10.42 -17.98 0.68
CA LEU A 162 11.23 -18.90 1.46
C LEU A 162 11.75 -18.24 2.74
N GLY A 163 11.56 -18.90 3.87
CA GLY A 163 11.89 -18.37 5.20
C GLY A 163 10.83 -17.44 5.79
N GLY A 164 9.70 -17.25 5.10
CA GLY A 164 8.54 -16.52 5.62
C GLY A 164 7.47 -17.43 6.24
N VAL A 165 6.25 -16.90 6.38
CA VAL A 165 5.14 -17.57 7.09
C VAL A 165 4.33 -18.55 6.23
N ASN A 166 4.53 -18.58 4.92
CA ASN A 166 3.79 -19.45 4.03
C ASN A 166 4.14 -20.92 4.27
N LEU A 167 3.20 -21.67 4.85
CA LEU A 167 3.39 -23.08 5.23
C LEU A 167 3.62 -24.01 4.05
N ASP A 168 3.13 -23.65 2.85
CA ASP A 168 3.38 -24.42 1.62
C ASP A 168 4.76 -24.13 1.01
N CYS A 169 5.37 -23.00 1.37
CA CYS A 169 6.69 -22.60 0.90
C CYS A 169 7.79 -23.16 1.81
N GLN A 170 8.36 -24.29 1.40
CA GLN A 170 9.45 -24.95 2.12
C GLN A 170 10.68 -25.10 1.21
N SER A 171 11.87 -25.33 1.76
CA SER A 171 13.10 -25.50 0.97
C SER A 171 13.01 -26.61 -0.08
N GLY A 172 12.21 -27.65 0.17
CA GLY A 172 11.89 -28.71 -0.79
C GLY A 172 10.63 -28.48 -1.65
N ARG A 173 9.88 -27.39 -1.44
CA ARG A 173 8.60 -27.07 -2.11
C ARG A 173 8.57 -25.59 -2.54
N THR A 174 9.60 -25.14 -3.24
CA THR A 174 9.75 -23.71 -3.61
C THR A 174 8.74 -23.22 -4.64
N SER A 175 8.06 -24.11 -5.36
CA SER A 175 7.03 -23.76 -6.34
C SER A 175 5.82 -23.04 -5.71
N ALA A 176 5.53 -23.30 -4.43
CA ALA A 176 4.43 -22.69 -3.70
C ALA A 176 4.79 -21.34 -3.06
N CYS A 177 6.08 -21.00 -2.99
CA CYS A 177 6.55 -19.70 -2.51
C CYS A 177 5.97 -18.57 -3.36
N TRP A 178 5.60 -17.47 -2.71
CA TRP A 178 4.93 -16.34 -3.35
C TRP A 178 3.59 -16.71 -4.00
N GLY A 179 2.95 -17.80 -3.56
CA GLY A 179 1.63 -18.23 -4.04
C GLY A 179 0.55 -17.18 -3.78
N HIS A 180 0.43 -16.67 -2.55
CA HIS A 180 -0.54 -15.65 -2.18
C HIS A 180 -0.25 -14.33 -2.89
N ARG A 181 1.03 -13.90 -2.94
CA ARG A 181 1.44 -12.70 -3.69
C ARG A 181 1.04 -12.80 -5.16
N ARG A 182 1.32 -13.94 -5.80
CA ARG A 182 0.98 -14.16 -7.21
C ARG A 182 -0.53 -14.15 -7.45
N ILE A 183 -1.34 -14.56 -6.49
CA ILE A 183 -2.81 -14.45 -6.57
C ILE A 183 -3.22 -12.97 -6.50
N LEU A 184 -2.80 -12.23 -5.47
CA LEU A 184 -3.20 -10.84 -5.27
C LEU A 184 -2.69 -9.90 -6.37
N LEU A 185 -1.52 -10.19 -6.94
CA LEU A 185 -0.87 -9.38 -7.98
C LEU A 185 -0.94 -10.02 -9.38
N ALA A 186 -1.75 -11.05 -9.59
CA ALA A 186 -1.97 -11.61 -10.93
C ALA A 186 -2.69 -10.61 -11.86
N ARG A 187 -2.40 -10.75 -13.15
CA ARG A 187 -3.23 -10.17 -14.22
C ARG A 187 -4.46 -11.05 -14.42
N TYR A 188 -5.62 -10.44 -14.26
CA TYR A 188 -6.93 -11.04 -14.46
C TYR A 188 -7.62 -10.41 -15.67
N GLY A 189 -8.46 -11.17 -16.35
CA GLY A 189 -9.44 -10.59 -17.28
C GLY A 189 -10.46 -9.74 -16.52
N GLY A 190 -10.94 -8.66 -17.14
CA GLY A 190 -11.96 -7.80 -16.55
C GLY A 190 -13.40 -8.31 -16.80
N PRO A 191 -14.36 -8.02 -15.91
CA PRO A 191 -14.18 -7.34 -14.62
C PRO A 191 -13.55 -8.27 -13.56
N LEU A 192 -12.95 -7.69 -12.54
CA LEU A 192 -12.38 -8.41 -11.40
C LEU A 192 -13.23 -8.13 -10.17
N VAL A 193 -13.74 -9.17 -9.50
CA VAL A 193 -14.58 -9.09 -8.30
C VAL A 193 -13.91 -9.91 -7.19
N MET A 194 -14.13 -9.54 -5.93
CA MET A 194 -13.59 -10.28 -4.79
C MET A 194 -14.65 -10.66 -3.76
N GLY A 195 -14.36 -11.72 -3.01
CA GLY A 195 -14.98 -12.02 -1.72
C GLY A 195 -13.94 -11.93 -0.61
N VAL A 196 -14.36 -11.56 0.59
CA VAL A 196 -13.46 -11.42 1.75
C VAL A 196 -14.19 -11.71 3.05
N ALA A 197 -13.49 -12.34 4.00
CA ALA A 197 -14.00 -12.49 5.35
C ALA A 197 -12.86 -12.51 6.37
N ALA A 198 -13.16 -12.01 7.57
CA ALA A 198 -12.38 -12.27 8.77
C ALA A 198 -13.29 -12.89 9.84
N VAL A 199 -12.85 -13.99 10.47
CA VAL A 199 -13.60 -14.65 11.55
C VAL A 199 -12.70 -15.03 12.71
N GLY A 200 -13.24 -14.94 13.92
CA GLY A 200 -12.58 -15.43 15.12
C GLY A 200 -12.88 -16.92 15.25
N ARG A 201 -11.85 -17.75 15.45
CA ARG A 201 -12.00 -19.22 15.55
C ARG A 201 -11.96 -19.73 17.00
N GLY A 202 -11.84 -18.84 17.97
CA GLY A 202 -11.60 -19.19 19.38
C GLY A 202 -10.13 -19.56 19.64
N GLY A 203 -9.73 -19.67 20.91
CA GLY A 203 -8.36 -20.03 21.29
C GLY A 203 -7.27 -19.04 20.84
N GLY A 204 -7.64 -17.80 20.52
CA GLY A 204 -6.71 -16.77 20.01
C GLY A 204 -6.40 -16.86 18.52
N VAL A 205 -7.01 -17.79 17.78
CA VAL A 205 -6.80 -17.94 16.33
C VAL A 205 -7.89 -17.19 15.56
N SER A 206 -7.48 -16.50 14.50
CA SER A 206 -8.38 -15.85 13.54
C SER A 206 -8.19 -16.46 12.16
N GLY A 207 -9.12 -16.20 11.24
CA GLY A 207 -8.96 -16.52 9.83
C GLY A 207 -9.30 -15.30 9.00
N PHE A 208 -8.37 -14.85 8.17
CA PHE A 208 -8.61 -13.85 7.13
C PHE A 208 -8.51 -14.54 5.77
N THR A 209 -9.52 -14.36 4.94
CA THR A 209 -9.56 -14.87 3.56
C THR A 209 -9.88 -13.77 2.58
N ALA A 210 -9.32 -13.92 1.38
CA ALA A 210 -9.80 -13.20 0.21
C ALA A 210 -9.80 -14.15 -1.00
N GLU A 211 -10.73 -13.94 -1.92
CA GLU A 211 -10.75 -14.59 -3.21
C GLU A 211 -10.97 -13.55 -4.31
N LEU A 212 -10.33 -13.75 -5.46
CA LEU A 212 -10.40 -12.86 -6.61
C LEU A 212 -10.83 -13.67 -7.83
N ILE A 213 -11.89 -13.23 -8.52
CA ILE A 213 -12.38 -13.85 -9.75
C ILE A 213 -12.35 -12.85 -10.90
N GLY A 214 -11.56 -13.16 -11.92
CA GLY A 214 -11.41 -12.36 -13.13
C GLY A 214 -12.35 -12.81 -14.25
N GLY A 215 -12.94 -11.86 -14.96
CA GLY A 215 -13.96 -12.08 -15.98
C GLY A 215 -15.33 -12.37 -15.40
N ASP A 216 -15.54 -12.10 -14.12
CA ASP A 216 -16.77 -12.41 -13.40
C ASP A 216 -17.89 -11.43 -13.75
N ARG A 217 -18.83 -11.88 -14.58
CA ARG A 217 -20.00 -11.08 -14.97
C ARG A 217 -21.28 -11.50 -14.25
N LEU A 218 -21.20 -12.51 -13.40
CA LEU A 218 -22.35 -13.02 -12.66
C LEU A 218 -22.45 -12.33 -11.30
N ASP A 219 -21.34 -12.23 -10.59
CA ASP A 219 -21.31 -11.63 -9.27
C ASP A 219 -21.19 -10.11 -9.34
N HIS A 220 -21.98 -9.42 -8.51
CA HIS A 220 -22.02 -7.97 -8.42
C HIS A 220 -21.21 -7.47 -7.23
N ALA A 221 -20.54 -6.32 -7.41
CA ALA A 221 -19.88 -5.60 -6.33
C ALA A 221 -20.91 -4.80 -5.51
N ASP A 222 -21.67 -5.50 -4.67
CA ASP A 222 -22.82 -5.00 -3.91
C ASP A 222 -22.52 -4.69 -2.44
N VAL A 223 -21.35 -5.09 -1.93
CA VAL A 223 -20.93 -4.80 -0.54
C VAL A 223 -20.20 -3.46 -0.45
N VAL A 224 -19.15 -3.29 -1.25
CA VAL A 224 -18.37 -2.05 -1.34
C VAL A 224 -17.66 -1.99 -2.69
N THR A 225 -17.50 -0.77 -3.25
CA THR A 225 -16.87 -0.57 -4.56
C THR A 225 -15.54 0.16 -4.47
N TRP A 226 -14.64 -0.10 -5.40
CA TRP A 226 -13.39 0.66 -5.49
C TRP A 226 -13.63 2.13 -5.81
N SER A 227 -14.61 2.41 -6.67
CA SER A 227 -15.01 3.78 -7.02
C SER A 227 -15.45 4.62 -5.82
N SER A 228 -16.05 4.00 -4.79
CA SER A 228 -16.41 4.71 -3.56
C SER A 228 -15.19 4.94 -2.68
N LEU A 229 -14.34 3.93 -2.50
CA LEU A 229 -13.19 3.99 -1.60
C LEU A 229 -12.05 4.88 -2.11
N ARG A 230 -11.71 4.82 -3.40
CA ARG A 230 -10.56 5.56 -3.92
C ARG A 230 -10.65 7.08 -3.68
N ARG A 231 -11.87 7.61 -3.63
CA ARG A 231 -12.13 9.05 -3.37
C ARG A 231 -11.83 9.48 -1.94
N THR A 232 -11.69 8.55 -1.00
CA THR A 232 -11.36 8.83 0.41
C THR A 232 -9.87 8.67 0.68
N LEU A 233 -9.08 8.24 -0.31
CA LEU A 233 -7.65 8.04 -0.15
C LEU A 233 -6.93 9.36 0.03
N ARG A 234 -6.04 9.36 1.01
CA ARG A 234 -5.11 10.44 1.25
C ARG A 234 -3.78 10.14 0.56
N PRO A 235 -2.95 11.16 0.28
CA PRO A 235 -1.59 10.95 -0.18
C PRO A 235 -0.81 9.99 0.72
N GLY A 236 -0.07 9.05 0.13
CA GLY A 236 0.90 8.24 0.87
C GLY A 236 2.11 9.09 1.28
N VAL A 237 2.63 8.90 2.49
CA VAL A 237 3.86 9.56 2.96
C VAL A 237 4.84 8.52 3.50
N SER A 238 6.13 8.66 3.20
CA SER A 238 7.14 7.65 3.57
C SER A 238 7.51 7.63 5.05
N THR A 239 7.09 8.63 5.81
CA THR A 239 7.34 8.72 7.26
C THR A 239 6.25 9.54 7.94
N SER A 240 6.01 9.25 9.22
CA SER A 240 5.13 10.02 10.10
C SER A 240 5.87 11.16 10.82
N SER A 241 7.20 11.15 10.83
CA SER A 241 8.01 12.19 11.47
C SER A 241 9.35 12.42 10.78
N LEU A 242 9.85 13.65 10.89
CA LEU A 242 11.15 14.10 10.42
C LEU A 242 11.81 14.97 11.49
N ALA A 243 13.10 14.73 11.70
CA ALA A 243 13.94 15.57 12.54
C ALA A 243 15.03 16.23 11.67
N THR A 244 15.27 17.51 11.93
CA THR A 244 16.40 18.29 11.40
C THR A 244 17.24 18.80 12.56
N THR A 245 18.50 19.15 12.30
CA THR A 245 19.40 19.73 13.31
C THR A 245 19.87 21.10 12.87
N SER A 246 20.50 21.85 13.78
CA SER A 246 21.15 23.12 13.44
C SER A 246 22.17 23.00 12.29
N THR A 247 22.83 21.85 12.17
CA THR A 247 23.83 21.52 11.13
C THR A 247 23.23 20.86 9.89
N ARG A 248 22.07 20.21 10.00
CA ARG A 248 21.34 19.58 8.89
C ARG A 248 19.89 20.06 8.89
N ARG A 249 19.66 21.21 8.26
CA ARG A 249 18.36 21.89 8.23
C ARG A 249 17.37 21.34 7.22
N THR A 250 17.80 20.43 6.35
CA THR A 250 16.97 19.85 5.30
C THR A 250 16.75 18.36 5.52
N ALA A 251 15.52 17.91 5.23
CA ALA A 251 15.13 16.52 5.20
C ALA A 251 14.25 16.24 3.98
N GLN A 252 14.20 14.98 3.53
CA GLN A 252 13.39 14.57 2.40
C GLN A 252 12.27 13.64 2.86
N VAL A 253 11.13 13.74 2.19
CA VAL A 253 10.00 12.82 2.31
C VAL A 253 9.50 12.46 0.92
N LEU A 254 9.14 11.20 0.73
CA LEU A 254 8.42 10.77 -0.46
C LEU A 254 6.93 10.94 -0.19
N VAL A 255 6.25 11.60 -1.12
CA VAL A 255 4.80 11.73 -1.15
C VAL A 255 4.28 11.03 -2.40
N ALA A 256 3.29 10.16 -2.27
CA ALA A 256 2.76 9.35 -3.37
C ALA A 256 1.28 9.58 -3.61
N ALA A 257 0.89 9.46 -4.88
CA ALA A 257 -0.51 9.31 -5.25
C ALA A 257 -0.88 7.82 -5.14
N SER A 258 -1.76 7.52 -4.19
CA SER A 258 -2.18 6.17 -3.85
C SER A 258 -3.47 5.81 -4.56
N GLY A 259 -3.48 4.73 -5.34
CA GLY A 259 -4.71 4.16 -5.92
C GLY A 259 -5.39 4.95 -7.03
N GLU A 260 -5.04 6.23 -7.19
CA GLU A 260 -5.51 7.09 -8.28
C GLU A 260 -4.53 8.21 -8.60
N GLN A 261 -4.75 8.90 -9.72
CA GLN A 261 -4.02 10.12 -10.05
C GLN A 261 -4.40 11.23 -9.05
N MET A 262 -3.41 11.91 -8.50
CA MET A 262 -3.63 12.99 -7.53
C MET A 262 -2.84 14.25 -7.87
N SER A 263 -3.44 15.40 -7.59
CA SER A 263 -2.72 16.66 -7.39
C SER A 263 -2.59 16.88 -5.89
N ILE A 264 -1.37 16.87 -5.39
CA ILE A 264 -1.05 16.88 -3.96
C ILE A 264 -0.42 18.22 -3.60
N GLN A 265 -1.13 19.01 -2.81
CA GLN A 265 -0.65 20.30 -2.30
C GLN A 265 0.12 20.09 -1.00
N LEU A 266 1.29 20.73 -0.91
CA LEU A 266 2.18 20.62 0.24
C LEU A 266 2.31 21.97 0.95
N SER A 267 2.12 21.95 2.26
CA SER A 267 2.26 23.13 3.10
C SER A 267 2.77 22.78 4.49
N THR A 268 3.29 23.78 5.21
CA THR A 268 3.72 23.63 6.60
C THR A 268 2.81 24.47 7.51
N THR A 269 2.59 24.02 8.74
CA THR A 269 1.79 24.78 9.71
C THR A 269 2.55 25.93 10.38
N SER A 270 3.80 26.18 9.98
CA SER A 270 4.66 27.20 10.56
C SER A 270 5.55 27.84 9.49
N ALA A 271 5.67 29.17 9.53
CA ALA A 271 6.55 29.94 8.65
C ALA A 271 8.05 29.66 8.88
N ASN A 272 8.41 29.03 10.00
CA ASN A 272 9.77 28.57 10.27
C ASN A 272 10.18 27.36 9.42
N TRP A 273 9.25 26.78 8.66
CA TRP A 273 9.48 25.62 7.82
C TRP A 273 9.05 25.92 6.38
N MET A 274 9.89 25.54 5.42
CA MET A 274 9.59 25.59 3.99
C MET A 274 9.46 24.18 3.44
N VAL A 275 8.63 24.01 2.41
CA VAL A 275 8.51 22.77 1.65
C VAL A 275 8.67 23.05 0.15
N THR A 276 9.46 22.23 -0.55
CA THR A 276 9.68 22.34 -2.00
C THR A 276 9.72 20.95 -2.64
N PRO A 277 8.98 20.69 -3.73
CA PRO A 277 7.98 21.58 -4.34
C PRO A 277 6.74 21.72 -3.44
N ALA A 278 5.92 22.74 -3.68
CA ALA A 278 4.64 22.93 -2.98
C ALA A 278 3.47 22.16 -3.64
N LEU A 279 3.70 21.55 -4.81
CA LEU A 279 2.70 20.80 -5.56
C LEU A 279 3.35 19.60 -6.26
N CYS A 280 2.71 18.44 -6.15
CA CYS A 280 3.03 17.25 -6.93
C CYS A 280 1.81 16.79 -7.73
N VAL A 281 1.93 16.64 -9.05
CA VAL A 281 0.88 16.04 -9.89
C VAL A 281 1.37 14.66 -10.32
N LEU A 282 0.74 13.62 -9.78
CA LEU A 282 1.25 12.25 -9.82
C LEU A 282 0.19 11.30 -10.36
N ARG A 283 0.62 10.32 -11.15
CA ARG A 283 -0.20 9.14 -11.50
C ARG A 283 -0.24 8.18 -10.31
N ALA A 284 -1.23 7.29 -10.28
CA ALA A 284 -1.28 6.26 -9.25
C ALA A 284 0.02 5.45 -9.19
N GLY A 285 0.49 5.14 -7.98
CA GLY A 285 1.76 4.46 -7.70
C GLY A 285 3.02 5.31 -7.85
N HIS A 286 2.92 6.51 -8.44
CA HIS A 286 4.07 7.41 -8.56
C HIS A 286 4.24 8.25 -7.29
N SER A 287 5.49 8.63 -7.04
CA SER A 287 5.87 9.50 -5.92
C SER A 287 6.64 10.73 -6.39
N CYS A 288 6.62 11.77 -5.56
CA CYS A 288 7.52 12.92 -5.64
C CYS A 288 8.40 12.97 -4.40
N VAL A 289 9.66 13.33 -4.59
CA VAL A 289 10.56 13.69 -3.49
C VAL A 289 10.31 15.14 -3.11
N VAL A 290 10.10 15.36 -1.82
CA VAL A 290 9.80 16.66 -1.25
C VAL A 290 10.89 16.99 -0.25
N THR A 291 11.50 18.17 -0.40
CA THR A 291 12.47 18.70 0.56
C THR A 291 11.74 19.60 1.55
N VAL A 292 11.93 19.31 2.84
CA VAL A 292 11.48 20.13 3.95
C VAL A 292 12.70 20.79 4.58
N GLU A 293 12.64 22.10 4.79
CA GLU A 293 13.74 22.90 5.32
C GLU A 293 13.30 23.68 6.56
N SER A 294 14.06 23.58 7.65
CA SER A 294 13.91 24.51 8.77
C SER A 294 14.70 25.79 8.52
N ARG A 295 14.02 26.93 8.68
CA ARG A 295 14.60 28.28 8.62
C ARG A 295 15.09 28.78 9.98
N SER A 296 14.66 28.14 11.07
CA SER A 296 15.10 28.49 12.42
C SER A 296 16.47 27.88 12.71
N ALA A 297 17.28 28.54 13.55
CA ALA A 297 18.45 27.91 14.18
C ALA A 297 18.10 27.33 15.55
N SER A 298 16.98 27.77 16.13
CA SER A 298 16.46 27.34 17.42
C SER A 298 15.48 26.17 17.27
N PRO A 299 15.30 25.35 18.32
CA PRO A 299 14.31 24.28 18.33
C PRO A 299 12.92 24.77 17.93
N SER A 300 12.26 24.03 17.05
CA SER A 300 10.92 24.35 16.57
C SER A 300 10.18 23.08 16.14
N SER A 301 8.85 23.15 16.09
CA SER A 301 8.00 22.06 15.60
C SER A 301 6.92 22.58 14.66
N ALA A 302 6.51 21.73 13.74
CA ALA A 302 5.44 22.00 12.79
C ALA A 302 4.86 20.69 12.26
N LEU A 303 3.83 20.78 11.42
CA LEU A 303 3.37 19.69 10.59
C LEU A 303 3.63 20.04 9.13
N LEU A 304 4.13 19.08 8.37
CA LEU A 304 3.96 19.06 6.92
C LEU A 304 2.58 18.45 6.62
N LEU A 305 1.80 19.13 5.80
CA LEU A 305 0.51 18.66 5.29
C LEU A 305 0.67 18.28 3.83
N ALA A 306 0.33 17.04 3.49
CA ALA A 306 0.19 16.57 2.12
C ALA A 306 -1.29 16.37 1.80
N THR A 307 -1.89 17.34 1.11
CA THR A 307 -3.34 17.40 0.88
C THR A 307 -3.68 16.93 -0.53
N GLY A 308 -4.46 15.86 -0.62
CA GLY A 308 -5.04 15.35 -1.86
C GLY A 308 -6.57 15.34 -1.83
N PRO A 309 -7.23 14.72 -2.82
CA PRO A 309 -8.69 14.71 -2.94
C PRO A 309 -9.42 14.11 -1.72
N GLY A 310 -8.90 13.03 -1.13
CA GLY A 310 -9.47 12.39 0.06
C GLY A 310 -9.04 13.02 1.40
N GLY A 311 -8.31 14.14 1.38
CA GLY A 311 -7.87 14.87 2.56
C GLY A 311 -6.35 14.90 2.74
N ALA A 312 -5.91 15.23 3.95
CA ALA A 312 -4.49 15.47 4.26
C ALA A 312 -3.84 14.32 5.05
N SER A 313 -2.66 13.92 4.59
CA SER A 313 -1.69 13.15 5.38
C SER A 313 -0.72 14.12 6.06
N THR A 314 -0.26 13.76 7.26
CA THR A 314 0.57 14.65 8.08
C THR A 314 1.90 14.01 8.43
N VAL A 315 2.95 14.83 8.46
CA VAL A 315 4.29 14.44 8.93
C VAL A 315 4.71 15.42 10.01
N SER A 316 5.04 14.91 11.20
CA SER A 316 5.54 15.73 12.30
C SER A 316 6.95 16.21 12.00
N LEU A 317 7.16 17.53 12.05
CA LEU A 317 8.47 18.16 11.84
C LEU A 317 9.03 18.61 13.18
N ARG A 318 10.31 18.29 13.42
CA ARG A 318 11.05 18.76 14.59
C ARG A 318 12.42 19.26 14.19
N GLN A 319 12.80 20.40 14.72
CA GLN A 319 14.18 20.85 14.76
C GLN A 319 14.69 20.70 16.18
N THR A 320 15.81 19.99 16.31
CA THR A 320 16.51 19.77 17.57
C THR A 320 17.79 20.57 17.62
#